data_AF-A0A0D8XYL7-F1
#
_entry.id   AF-A0A0D8XYL7-F1
#
_cell.length_a   1.000
_cell.length_b   1.000
_cell.length_c   1.000
_cell.angle_alpha   90.00
_cell.angle_beta   90.00
_cell.angle_gamma   90.00
#
_symmetry.space_group_name_H-M   'P 1'
#
loop_
_entity.id
_entity.type
_entity.pdbx_description
1 polymer ?
#
loop_
_entity_poly.entity_id
_entity_poly.type
_entity_poly.pdbx_seq_one_letter_code
_entity_poly.pdbx_strand_id
1 'polypeptide(L)'
;MYQLRDLVMIVNPQLANYLESHQSDDMYFCFRWVLVWFKRELSFEDTCKLWEVLWTGQPCPNFLLLICVAILDGQMNVIIDNKFGLTEILKHVNDLSMHLVLDDIMTAAEAIFHQLSASQDKLPAHICDYLNLGDGGN
;
A
#
# COMPACT_ATOMS: atom_id res chain seq x y z
N MET A 1 8.85 7.29 -0.24
CA MET A 1 8.69 6.02 0.48
C MET A 1 8.33 6.18 1.96
N TYR A 2 8.76 7.27 2.63
CA TYR A 2 8.37 7.53 4.04
C TYR A 2 6.85 7.48 4.27
N GLN A 3 6.04 8.12 3.41
CA GLN A 3 4.57 8.07 3.53
C GLN A 3 4.01 6.63 3.47
N LEU A 4 4.59 5.77 2.62
CA LEU A 4 4.21 4.37 2.55
C LEU A 4 4.58 3.64 3.84
N ARG A 5 5.80 3.85 4.35
CA ARG A 5 6.24 3.30 5.64
C ARG A 5 5.30 3.72 6.78
N ASP A 6 4.94 5.00 6.85
CA ASP A 6 4.04 5.53 7.88
C ASP A 6 2.64 4.93 7.77
N LEU A 7 2.09 4.79 6.55
CA LEU A 7 0.79 4.14 6.34
C LEU A 7 0.83 2.64 6.72
N VAL A 8 1.88 1.91 6.35
CA VAL A 8 2.04 0.49 6.77
C VAL A 8 2.16 0.41 8.29
N MET A 9 2.86 1.34 8.95
CA MET A 9 2.96 1.38 10.42
C MET A 9 1.59 1.54 11.10
N ILE A 10 0.67 2.32 10.52
CA ILE A 10 -0.67 2.47 11.06
C ILE A 10 -1.55 1.25 10.77
N VAL A 11 -1.51 0.74 9.53
CA VAL A 11 -2.42 -0.32 9.08
C VAL A 11 -1.98 -1.69 9.61
N ASN A 12 -0.68 -1.98 9.54
CA ASN A 12 -0.11 -3.25 9.95
C ASN A 12 1.21 -3.04 10.72
N PRO A 13 1.13 -2.75 12.03
CA PRO A 13 2.30 -2.54 12.85
C PRO A 13 3.24 -3.74 12.94
N GLN A 14 2.69 -4.95 12.85
CA GLN A 14 3.48 -6.19 12.90
C GLN A 14 4.41 -6.28 11.69
N LEU A 15 3.89 -6.03 10.49
CA LEU A 15 4.68 -6.01 9.27
C LEU A 15 5.70 -4.86 9.29
N ALA A 16 5.30 -3.65 9.69
CA ALA A 16 6.21 -2.50 9.75
C ALA A 16 7.43 -2.76 10.65
N ASN A 17 7.19 -3.26 11.86
CA ASN A 17 8.26 -3.59 12.82
C ASN A 17 9.15 -4.74 12.29
N TYR A 18 8.55 -5.72 11.61
CA TYR A 18 9.31 -6.80 10.98
C TYR A 18 10.26 -6.26 9.91
N LEU A 19 9.78 -5.39 9.02
CA LEU A 19 10.59 -4.78 7.97
C LEU A 19 11.73 -3.92 8.54
N GLU A 20 11.48 -3.16 9.60
CA GLU A 20 12.51 -2.37 10.29
C GLU A 20 13.60 -3.25 10.91
N SER A 21 13.23 -4.33 11.59
CA SER A 21 14.22 -5.29 12.15
C SER A 21 15.06 -6.00 11.08
N HIS A 22 14.62 -6.02 9.82
CA HIS A 22 15.33 -6.61 8.68
C HIS A 22 15.91 -5.56 7.73
N GLN A 23 16.07 -4.30 8.18
CA GLN A 23 16.66 -3.20 7.41
C GLN A 23 15.98 -2.99 6.05
N SER A 24 14.66 -3.18 6.03
CA SER A 24 13.81 -3.11 4.84
C SER A 24 12.72 -2.04 4.97
N ASP A 25 12.81 -1.17 5.98
CA ASP A 25 11.80 -0.13 6.27
C ASP A 25 11.87 1.08 5.32
N ASP A 26 12.94 1.21 4.54
CA ASP A 26 13.02 2.19 3.45
C ASP A 26 12.03 1.89 2.30
N MET A 27 11.47 0.68 2.28
CA MET A 27 10.50 0.17 1.31
C MET A 27 10.98 0.23 -0.14
N TYR A 28 12.30 0.25 -0.43
CA TYR A 28 12.78 0.38 -1.81
C TYR A 28 12.36 -0.78 -2.72
N PHE A 29 12.01 -1.93 -2.17
CA PHE A 29 11.41 -3.04 -2.95
C PHE A 29 10.06 -2.66 -3.59
N CYS A 30 9.35 -1.66 -3.07
CA CYS A 30 8.12 -1.10 -3.65
C CYS A 30 8.36 0.05 -4.64
N PHE A 31 9.61 0.49 -4.85
CA PHE A 31 9.91 1.69 -5.64
C PHE A 31 9.34 1.61 -7.06
N ARG A 32 9.41 0.42 -7.69
CA ARG A 32 8.88 0.19 -9.03
C ARG A 32 7.37 0.38 -9.10
N TRP A 33 6.63 -0.05 -8.09
CA TRP A 33 5.17 0.08 -8.04
C TRP A 33 4.74 1.54 -8.15
N VAL A 34 5.37 2.41 -7.36
CA VAL A 34 5.07 3.84 -7.33
C VAL A 34 5.63 4.55 -8.56
N LEU A 35 6.83 4.22 -9.01
CA LEU A 35 7.47 4.90 -10.15
C LEU A 35 6.70 4.74 -11.45
N VAL A 36 6.20 3.53 -11.73
CA VAL A 36 5.48 3.22 -12.98
C VAL A 36 4.01 2.89 -12.77
N TRP A 37 3.45 3.25 -11.61
CA TRP A 37 2.03 3.11 -11.30
C TRP A 37 1.50 1.70 -11.59
N PHE A 38 2.19 0.69 -11.04
CA PHE A 38 1.89 -0.74 -11.19
C PHE A 38 1.90 -1.30 -12.63
N LYS A 39 2.30 -0.54 -13.65
CA LYS A 39 2.35 -0.98 -15.07
C LYS A 39 3.14 -2.28 -15.29
N ARG A 40 4.09 -2.59 -14.41
CA ARG A 40 4.91 -3.81 -14.48
C ARG A 40 4.36 -4.99 -13.68
N GLU A 41 3.32 -4.79 -12.89
CA GLU A 41 2.75 -5.82 -12.02
C GLU A 41 1.40 -6.34 -12.50
N LEU A 42 0.72 -5.58 -13.37
CA LEU A 42 -0.62 -5.85 -13.83
C LEU A 42 -0.64 -6.10 -15.34
N SER A 43 -1.69 -6.80 -15.81
CA SER A 43 -1.98 -6.91 -17.23
C SER A 43 -2.22 -5.52 -17.85
N PHE A 44 -2.20 -5.42 -19.18
CA PHE A 44 -2.49 -4.13 -19.83
C PHE A 44 -3.90 -3.62 -19.49
N GLU A 45 -4.89 -4.50 -19.52
CA GLU A 45 -6.29 -4.19 -19.19
C GLU A 45 -6.43 -3.73 -17.73
N ASP A 46 -5.84 -4.48 -16.80
CA ASP A 46 -5.85 -4.12 -15.37
C ASP A 46 -5.09 -2.82 -15.11
N THR A 47 -3.97 -2.58 -15.80
CA THR A 47 -3.24 -1.32 -15.69
C THR A 47 -4.12 -0.14 -16.12
N CYS A 48 -4.85 -0.26 -17.24
CA CYS A 48 -5.78 0.77 -17.69
C CYS A 48 -6.89 1.01 -16.66
N LYS A 49 -7.52 -0.06 -16.16
CA LYS A 49 -8.58 0.01 -15.15
C LYS A 49 -8.11 0.69 -13.86
N LEU A 50 -6.94 0.30 -13.35
CA LEU A 50 -6.35 0.93 -12.16
C LEU A 50 -6.10 2.42 -12.39
N TRP A 51 -5.57 2.81 -13.56
CA TRP A 51 -5.31 4.21 -13.86
C TRP A 51 -6.58 5.04 -13.99
N GLU A 52 -7.64 4.51 -14.60
CA GLU A 52 -8.95 5.15 -14.63
C GLU A 52 -9.46 5.47 -13.22
N VAL A 53 -9.35 4.51 -12.29
CA VAL A 53 -9.72 4.70 -10.87
C VAL A 53 -8.82 5.75 -10.21
N LEU A 54 -7.49 5.63 -10.33
CA LEU A 54 -6.55 6.56 -9.71
C LEU A 54 -6.76 8.01 -10.19
N TRP A 55 -7.08 8.20 -11.48
CA TRP A 55 -7.33 9.53 -12.04
C TRP A 55 -8.63 10.18 -11.58
N THR A 56 -9.57 9.43 -10.98
CA THR A 56 -10.73 10.04 -10.31
C THR A 56 -10.34 10.88 -9.09
N GLY A 57 -9.15 10.61 -8.51
CA GLY A 57 -8.73 11.20 -7.24
C GLY A 57 -9.56 10.75 -6.04
N GLN A 58 -10.38 9.69 -6.20
CA GLN A 58 -11.18 9.08 -5.15
C GLN A 58 -10.55 7.77 -4.65
N PRO A 59 -10.80 7.39 -3.39
CA PRO A 59 -11.45 8.18 -2.35
C PRO A 59 -10.52 9.25 -1.73
N CYS A 60 -9.22 9.21 -2.05
CA CYS A 60 -8.21 10.14 -1.52
C CYS A 60 -7.10 10.42 -2.55
N PRO A 61 -6.35 11.54 -2.43
CA PRO A 61 -5.31 11.90 -3.38
C PRO A 61 -4.15 10.89 -3.46
N ASN A 62 -3.86 10.19 -2.36
CA ASN A 62 -2.78 9.19 -2.29
C ASN A 62 -3.30 7.74 -2.34
N PHE A 63 -4.39 7.47 -3.08
CA PHE A 63 -4.95 6.12 -3.19
C PHE A 63 -3.93 5.09 -3.72
N LEU A 64 -3.00 5.49 -4.59
CA LEU A 64 -1.88 4.64 -5.05
C LEU A 64 -1.06 4.07 -3.88
N LEU A 65 -0.88 4.82 -2.79
CA LEU A 65 -0.16 4.33 -1.60
C LEU A 65 -1.00 3.30 -0.84
N LEU A 66 -2.32 3.47 -0.76
CA LEU A 66 -3.21 2.47 -0.16
C LEU A 66 -3.25 1.18 -0.97
N ILE A 67 -3.13 1.25 -2.30
CA ILE A 67 -2.92 0.06 -3.15
C ILE A 67 -1.63 -0.67 -2.75
N CYS A 68 -0.53 0.06 -2.52
CA CYS A 68 0.72 -0.54 -2.04
C CYS A 68 0.53 -1.20 -0.66
N VAL A 69 -0.14 -0.52 0.27
CA VAL A 69 -0.40 -1.04 1.62
C VAL A 69 -1.26 -2.30 1.57
N ALA A 70 -2.33 -2.31 0.77
CA ALA A 70 -3.22 -3.46 0.62
C ALA A 70 -2.46 -4.70 0.10
N ILE A 71 -1.57 -4.53 -0.88
CA ILE A 71 -0.74 -5.62 -1.37
C ILE A 71 0.20 -6.11 -0.27
N LEU A 72 0.91 -5.20 0.43
CA LEU A 72 1.85 -5.59 1.49
C LEU A 72 1.17 -6.30 2.65
N ASP A 73 0.00 -5.80 3.08
CA ASP A 73 -0.82 -6.41 4.14
C ASP A 73 -1.21 -7.86 3.77
N GLY A 74 -1.69 -8.06 2.53
CA GLY A 74 -2.02 -9.40 2.01
C GLY A 74 -0.81 -10.35 1.89
N GLN A 75 0.41 -9.83 1.81
CA GLN A 75 1.64 -10.63 1.75
C GLN A 75 2.32 -10.82 3.11
N MET A 76 1.81 -10.21 4.20
CA MET A 76 2.44 -10.23 5.51
C MET A 76 2.81 -11.65 5.96
N ASN A 77 1.84 -12.58 5.94
CA ASN A 77 2.05 -13.94 6.44
C ASN A 77 3.18 -14.65 5.68
N VAL A 78 3.22 -14.48 4.34
CA VAL A 78 4.29 -15.07 3.52
C VAL A 78 5.65 -14.51 3.93
N ILE A 79 5.77 -13.18 4.10
CA ILE A 79 7.02 -12.51 4.46
C ILE A 79 7.50 -12.94 5.85
N ILE A 80 6.61 -12.90 6.85
CA ILE A 80 6.97 -13.15 8.25
C ILE A 80 7.17 -14.64 8.53
N ASP A 81 6.26 -15.51 8.07
CA ASP A 81 6.32 -16.94 8.39
C ASP A 81 7.53 -17.62 7.74
N ASN A 82 7.91 -17.18 6.53
CA ASN A 82 9.12 -17.64 5.84
C ASN A 82 10.39 -16.90 6.27
N LYS A 83 10.28 -15.94 7.18
CA LYS A 83 11.40 -15.15 7.71
C LYS A 83 12.24 -14.48 6.62
N PHE A 84 11.57 -13.85 5.66
CA PHE A 84 12.26 -13.19 4.56
C PHE A 84 13.10 -12.01 5.05
N GLY A 85 14.33 -11.90 4.54
CA GLY A 85 15.14 -10.68 4.63
C GLY A 85 14.94 -9.80 3.39
N LEU A 86 15.70 -8.71 3.29
CA LEU A 86 15.56 -7.71 2.22
C LEU A 86 15.59 -8.33 0.80
N THR A 87 16.53 -9.24 0.54
CA THR A 87 16.68 -9.85 -0.79
C THR A 87 15.51 -10.76 -1.13
N GLU A 88 15.03 -11.55 -0.16
CA GLU A 88 13.87 -12.42 -0.32
C GLU A 88 12.58 -11.62 -0.48
N ILE A 89 12.41 -10.53 0.28
CA ILE A 89 11.28 -9.60 0.14
C ILE A 89 11.29 -9.00 -1.26
N LEU A 90 12.44 -8.48 -1.71
CA LEU A 90 12.55 -7.90 -3.06
C LEU A 90 12.22 -8.94 -4.13
N LYS A 91 12.73 -10.16 -4.01
CA LYS A 91 12.42 -11.25 -4.93
C LYS A 91 10.93 -11.57 -4.92
N HIS A 92 10.34 -11.78 -3.75
CA HIS A 92 8.92 -12.08 -3.57
C HIS A 92 8.03 -11.01 -4.20
N VAL A 93 8.30 -9.74 -3.89
CA VAL A 93 7.59 -8.58 -4.46
C VAL A 93 7.71 -8.52 -5.98
N ASN A 94 8.88 -8.86 -6.54
CA ASN A 94 9.05 -8.95 -7.99
C ASN A 94 8.24 -10.10 -8.61
N ASP A 95 8.17 -11.24 -7.92
CA ASP A 95 7.47 -12.44 -8.38
C ASP A 95 5.94 -12.30 -8.32
N LEU A 96 5.42 -11.31 -7.58
CA LEU A 96 3.98 -10.94 -7.61
C LEU A 96 3.53 -10.40 -8.97
N SER A 97 4.46 -9.96 -9.82
CA SER A 97 4.16 -9.45 -11.15
C SER A 97 3.28 -10.43 -11.94
N MET A 98 2.17 -9.93 -12.49
CA MET A 98 1.15 -10.69 -13.24
C MET A 98 0.36 -11.73 -12.41
N HIS A 99 0.55 -11.78 -11.09
CA HIS A 99 -0.18 -12.66 -10.18
C HIS A 99 -1.11 -11.90 -9.23
N LEU A 100 -1.16 -10.57 -9.34
CA LEU A 100 -2.04 -9.70 -8.56
C LEU A 100 -3.47 -9.72 -9.13
N VAL A 101 -4.47 -9.92 -8.28
CA VAL A 101 -5.89 -9.80 -8.64
C VAL A 101 -6.33 -8.38 -8.32
N LEU A 102 -6.50 -7.54 -9.35
CA LEU A 102 -6.71 -6.10 -9.18
C LEU A 102 -7.97 -5.77 -8.37
N ASP A 103 -9.09 -6.45 -8.62
CA ASP A 103 -10.36 -6.15 -7.94
C ASP A 103 -10.30 -6.41 -6.43
N ASP A 104 -9.61 -7.47 -6.01
CA ASP A 104 -9.40 -7.77 -4.59
C ASP A 104 -8.52 -6.70 -3.93
N ILE A 105 -7.48 -6.24 -4.63
CA ILE A 105 -6.56 -5.22 -4.13
C ILE A 105 -7.26 -3.86 -3.99
N MET A 106 -8.06 -3.46 -4.99
CA MET A 106 -8.82 -2.20 -4.92
C MET A 106 -9.84 -2.24 -3.78
N THR A 107 -10.54 -3.37 -3.62
CA THR A 107 -11.49 -3.59 -2.53
C THR A 107 -10.81 -3.48 -1.17
N ALA A 108 -9.64 -4.12 -1.00
CA ALA A 108 -8.87 -4.04 0.23
C ALA A 108 -8.35 -2.62 0.51
N ALA A 109 -7.84 -1.92 -0.51
CA ALA A 109 -7.36 -0.55 -0.37
C ALA A 109 -8.48 0.44 0.02
N GLU A 110 -9.68 0.29 -0.57
CA GLU A 110 -10.85 1.08 -0.21
C GLU A 110 -11.34 0.77 1.21
N ALA A 111 -11.35 -0.51 1.61
CA ALA A 111 -11.67 -0.91 2.98
C ALA A 111 -10.69 -0.30 4.02
N ILE A 112 -9.39 -0.32 3.72
CA ILE A 112 -8.36 0.33 4.55
C ILE A 112 -8.65 1.83 4.66
N PHE A 113 -8.95 2.51 3.54
CA PHE A 113 -9.31 3.93 3.57
C PHE A 113 -10.48 4.20 4.51
N HIS A 114 -11.58 3.44 4.38
CA HIS A 114 -12.76 3.62 5.22
C HIS A 114 -12.48 3.35 6.70
N GLN A 115 -11.66 2.35 7.02
CA GLN A 115 -11.26 2.07 8.39
C GLN A 115 -10.45 3.23 8.99
N LEU A 116 -9.51 3.80 8.22
CA LEU A 116 -8.72 4.96 8.64
C LEU A 116 -9.60 6.20 8.79
N SER A 117 -10.49 6.47 7.84
CA SER A 117 -11.45 7.56 7.90
C SER A 117 -12.37 7.46 9.13
N ALA A 118 -12.91 6.28 9.41
CA ALA A 118 -13.76 6.04 10.58
C ALA A 118 -13.01 6.19 11.93
N SER A 119 -11.68 6.16 11.92
CA SER A 119 -10.84 6.30 13.10
C SER A 119 -9.96 7.56 13.08
N GLN A 120 -10.28 8.53 12.22
CA GLN A 120 -9.46 9.72 11.99
C GLN A 120 -9.12 10.51 13.25
N ASP A 121 -10.00 10.55 14.26
CA ASP A 121 -9.77 11.24 15.54
C ASP A 121 -8.60 10.67 16.36
N LYS A 122 -8.17 9.45 16.02
CA LYS A 122 -7.07 8.74 16.69
C LYS A 122 -5.81 8.68 15.83
N LEU A 123 -5.87 9.15 14.59
CA LEU A 123 -4.76 9.09 13.67
C LEU A 123 -3.81 10.28 13.88
N PRO A 124 -2.50 10.08 13.68
CA PRO A 124 -1.55 11.19 13.62
C PRO A 124 -1.92 12.17 12.49
N ALA A 125 -1.75 13.48 12.72
CA ALA A 125 -2.13 14.52 11.76
C ALA A 125 -1.54 14.30 10.35
N HIS A 126 -0.28 13.87 10.24
CA HIS A 126 0.36 13.61 8.95
C HIS A 126 -0.32 12.49 8.15
N ILE A 127 -0.90 11.48 8.82
CA ILE A 127 -1.66 10.40 8.16
C ILE A 127 -2.96 10.97 7.60
N CYS A 128 -3.65 11.81 8.38
CA CYS A 128 -4.83 12.53 7.91
C CYS A 128 -4.49 13.41 6.71
N ASP A 129 -3.38 14.15 6.75
CA ASP A 129 -2.92 14.97 5.63
C ASP A 129 -2.62 14.13 4.38
N TYR A 130 -1.99 12.96 4.52
CA TYR A 130 -1.71 12.08 3.37
C TYR A 130 -3.00 11.58 2.72
N LEU A 131 -4.03 11.28 3.50
CA LEU A 131 -5.28 10.73 3.01
C LEU A 131 -6.37 11.77 2.80
N ASN A 132 -6.07 13.05 3.04
CA ASN A 132 -7.03 14.15 3.05
C ASN A 132 -8.25 13.85 3.94
N LEU A 133 -7.99 13.32 5.14
CA LEU A 133 -8.97 13.06 6.19
C LEU A 133 -9.05 14.27 7.14
N GLY A 134 -10.23 14.51 7.70
CA GLY A 134 -10.57 15.75 8.40
C GLY A 134 -11.79 16.39 7.77
N ASP A 135 -12.59 17.09 8.58
CA ASP A 135 -13.89 17.62 8.16
C ASP A 135 -13.78 18.37 6.82
N GLY A 136 -14.35 17.77 5.77
CA GLY A 136 -14.94 18.48 4.64
C GLY A 136 -16.19 19.24 5.08
N GLY A 137 -16.11 19.97 6.20
CA GLY A 137 -17.09 20.94 6.64
C GLY A 137 -16.91 22.21 5.84
N ASN A 138 -17.45 22.23 4.63
CA ASN A 138 -17.85 23.45 3.96
C ASN A 138 -19.30 23.30 3.49
#